data_AF-I0YM92-F1
#
_entry.id   AF-I0YM92-F1
#
_cell.length_a   1.000
_cell.length_b   1.000
_cell.length_c   1.000
_cell.angle_alpha   90.00
_cell.angle_beta   90.00
_cell.angle_gamma   90.00
#
_symmetry.space_group_name_H-M   'P 1'
#
loop_
_entity.id
_entity.type
_entity.pdbx_description
1 polymer ?
#
loop_
_entity_poly.entity_id
_entity_poly.type
_entity_poly.pdbx_seq_one_letter_code
_entity_poly.pdbx_strand_id
1 'polypeptide(L)'
;MKAQARALKESAQTDERVQALEQSVQSALRLPGDHRVHFTDLHDAMTSMRFHGKPLPQDITGYSQTCPPDSLLGPSSWDEGMSEELLMEVNREATRRMTALVAPQASEQHGPDMLRLSMGPLFEQIVGRMAAAADGADACPLFMYSGHDTTIMPILATLGVQLSDWPEYVSNVKVYFNVGP
;
A
#
# COMPACT_ATOMS: atom_id res chain seq x y z
N MET A 1 14.59 -20.82 -23.64
CA MET A 1 13.23 -21.07 -24.18
C MET A 1 12.19 -21.43 -23.12
N LYS A 2 12.36 -22.45 -22.25
CA LYS A 2 11.33 -22.83 -21.26
C LYS A 2 10.97 -21.75 -20.22
N ALA A 3 11.94 -20.99 -19.71
CA ALA A 3 11.70 -19.92 -18.74
C ALA A 3 10.92 -18.73 -19.33
N GLN A 4 11.19 -18.37 -20.58
CA GLN A 4 10.53 -17.26 -21.26
C GLN A 4 9.07 -17.59 -21.62
N ALA A 5 8.80 -18.82 -22.07
CA ALA A 5 7.44 -19.29 -22.31
C ALA A 5 6.62 -19.36 -21.00
N ARG A 6 7.25 -19.71 -19.88
CA ARG A 6 6.63 -19.70 -18.55
C ARG A 6 6.29 -18.28 -18.10
N ALA A 7 7.22 -17.33 -18.21
CA ALA A 7 7.01 -15.93 -17.86
C ALA A 7 5.90 -15.27 -18.69
N LEU A 8 5.81 -15.57 -19.99
CA LEU A 8 4.73 -15.08 -20.86
C LEU A 8 3.36 -15.63 -20.43
N LYS A 9 3.29 -16.90 -20.05
CA LYS A 9 2.06 -17.52 -19.55
C LYS A 9 1.63 -16.93 -18.21
N GLU A 10 2.57 -16.73 -17.29
CA GLU A 10 2.32 -16.10 -15.99
C GLU A 10 1.88 -14.64 -16.14
N SER A 11 2.45 -13.89 -17.09
CA SER A 11 2.01 -12.53 -17.43
C SER A 11 0.59 -12.51 -17.97
N ALA A 12 0.27 -13.36 -18.96
CA ALA A 12 -1.08 -13.41 -19.54
C ALA A 12 -2.16 -13.79 -18.51
N GLN A 13 -1.87 -14.75 -17.63
CA GLN A 13 -2.76 -15.11 -16.53
C GLN A 13 -2.95 -13.97 -15.53
N THR A 14 -1.90 -13.19 -15.28
CA THR A 14 -1.98 -12.01 -14.42
C THR A 14 -2.87 -10.94 -15.04
N ASP A 15 -2.74 -10.71 -16.35
CA ASP A 15 -3.55 -9.73 -17.08
C ASP A 15 -5.03 -10.13 -17.10
N GLU A 16 -5.35 -11.41 -17.35
CA GLU A 16 -6.71 -11.93 -17.28
C GLU A 16 -7.33 -11.75 -15.89
N ARG A 17 -6.58 -12.06 -14.82
CA ARG A 17 -7.04 -11.87 -13.43
C ARG A 17 -7.33 -10.40 -13.13
N VAL A 18 -6.45 -9.50 -13.55
CA VAL A 18 -6.60 -8.05 -13.31
C VAL A 18 -7.81 -7.50 -14.06
N GLN A 19 -8.05 -7.94 -15.31
CA GLN A 19 -9.23 -7.56 -16.07
C GLN A 19 -10.53 -8.03 -15.42
N ALA A 20 -10.57 -9.28 -14.93
CA ALA A 20 -11.73 -9.80 -14.21
C ALA A 20 -12.00 -9.03 -12.90
N LEU A 21 -10.93 -8.65 -12.18
CA LEU A 21 -11.04 -7.82 -10.99
C LEU A 21 -11.56 -6.41 -11.33
N GLU A 22 -11.05 -5.79 -12.39
CA GLU A 22 -11.51 -4.49 -12.87
C GLU A 22 -13.01 -4.52 -13.22
N GLN A 23 -13.47 -5.54 -13.95
CA GLN A 23 -14.89 -5.73 -14.24
C GLN A 23 -15.74 -5.90 -12.99
N SER A 24 -15.22 -6.63 -11.98
CA SER A 24 -15.91 -6.84 -10.70
C SER A 24 -16.05 -5.52 -9.92
N VAL A 25 -14.99 -4.70 -9.88
CA VAL A 25 -15.00 -3.37 -9.27
C VAL A 25 -15.94 -2.43 -10.02
N GLN A 26 -15.87 -2.39 -11.36
CA GLN A 26 -16.76 -1.57 -12.18
C GLN A 26 -18.22 -1.93 -11.93
N SER A 27 -18.54 -3.23 -11.85
CA SER A 27 -19.90 -3.70 -11.57
C SER A 27 -20.35 -3.31 -10.17
N ALA A 28 -19.50 -3.50 -9.15
CA ALA A 28 -19.81 -3.19 -7.76
C ALA A 28 -20.02 -1.69 -7.50
N LEU A 29 -19.23 -0.83 -8.18
CA LEU A 29 -19.27 0.62 -8.04
C LEU A 29 -20.14 1.31 -9.11
N ARG A 30 -20.77 0.51 -9.99
CA ARG A 30 -21.58 0.97 -11.14
C ARG A 30 -20.83 1.96 -12.04
N LEU A 31 -19.54 1.73 -12.24
CA LEU A 31 -18.72 2.54 -13.11
C LEU A 31 -19.02 2.18 -14.58
N PRO A 32 -18.90 3.15 -15.51
CA PRO A 32 -18.91 2.86 -16.95
C PRO A 32 -17.87 1.80 -17.32
N GLY A 33 -18.20 0.91 -18.25
CA GLY A 33 -17.30 -0.19 -18.64
C GLY A 33 -15.99 0.26 -19.31
N ASP A 34 -15.92 1.52 -19.76
CA ASP A 34 -14.71 2.16 -20.29
C ASP A 34 -13.90 2.91 -19.22
N HIS A 35 -14.39 2.98 -17.97
CA HIS A 35 -13.71 3.65 -16.88
C HIS A 35 -12.54 2.80 -16.36
N ARG A 36 -11.33 3.35 -16.40
CA ARG A 36 -10.15 2.65 -15.86
C ARG A 36 -10.10 2.72 -14.34
N VAL A 37 -9.83 1.57 -13.72
CA VAL A 37 -9.67 1.49 -12.26
C VAL A 37 -8.20 1.68 -11.87
N HIS A 38 -7.95 2.74 -11.09
CA HIS A 38 -6.68 2.96 -10.40
C HIS A 38 -6.71 2.29 -9.02
N PHE A 39 -6.24 1.04 -8.94
CA PHE A 39 -6.34 0.23 -7.71
C PHE A 39 -5.67 0.85 -6.48
N THR A 40 -4.58 1.60 -6.65
CA THR A 40 -3.93 2.33 -5.55
C THR A 40 -4.85 3.41 -4.97
N ASP A 41 -5.49 4.18 -5.84
CA ASP A 41 -6.34 5.30 -5.46
C ASP A 41 -7.66 4.78 -4.85
N LEU A 42 -8.18 3.70 -5.43
CA LEU A 42 -9.34 3.00 -4.88
C LEU A 42 -9.03 2.43 -3.49
N HIS A 43 -7.87 1.77 -3.31
CA HIS A 43 -7.45 1.26 -2.01
C HIS A 43 -7.32 2.38 -0.96
N ASP A 44 -6.69 3.49 -1.32
CA ASP A 44 -6.53 4.66 -0.43
C ASP A 44 -7.89 5.24 0.00
N ALA A 45 -8.79 5.45 -0.97
CA ALA A 45 -10.13 5.96 -0.71
C ALA A 45 -10.92 5.01 0.22
N MET A 46 -10.90 3.70 -0.04
CA MET A 46 -11.62 2.72 0.78
C MET A 46 -11.04 2.58 2.19
N THR A 47 -9.72 2.59 2.32
CA THR A 47 -9.02 2.55 3.62
C THR A 47 -9.39 3.78 4.46
N SER A 48 -9.34 4.96 3.83
CA SER A 48 -9.76 6.21 4.47
C SER A 48 -11.22 6.18 4.92
N MET A 49 -12.13 5.68 4.07
CA MET A 49 -13.54 5.54 4.43
C MET A 49 -13.74 4.61 5.63
N ARG A 50 -13.14 3.40 5.60
CA ARG A 50 -13.20 2.44 6.70
C ARG A 50 -12.69 3.02 8.01
N PHE A 51 -11.54 3.69 7.98
CA PHE A 51 -10.94 4.27 9.18
C PHE A 51 -11.79 5.37 9.81
N HIS A 52 -12.53 6.12 8.99
CA HIS A 52 -13.45 7.16 9.46
C HIS A 52 -14.88 6.67 9.71
N GLY A 53 -15.13 5.35 9.69
CA GLY A 53 -16.46 4.78 9.86
C GLY A 53 -17.45 5.23 8.78
N LYS A 54 -16.95 5.63 7.61
CA LYS A 54 -17.77 6.00 6.46
C LYS A 54 -18.15 4.74 5.69
N PRO A 55 -19.40 4.61 5.22
CA PRO A 55 -19.80 3.49 4.40
C PRO A 55 -19.04 3.47 3.07
N LEU A 56 -18.78 2.26 2.55
CA LEU A 56 -18.21 2.10 1.22
C LEU A 56 -19.26 2.40 0.15
N PRO A 57 -18.89 3.07 -0.95
CA PRO A 57 -19.84 3.47 -1.99
C PRO A 57 -20.40 2.25 -2.73
N GLN A 58 -21.71 2.24 -2.94
CA GLN A 58 -22.41 1.31 -3.84
C GLN A 58 -22.53 1.85 -5.27
N ASP A 59 -22.26 3.15 -5.43
CA ASP A 59 -22.41 3.90 -6.68
C ASP A 59 -21.56 5.18 -6.60
N ILE A 60 -20.64 5.37 -7.55
CA ILE A 60 -19.85 6.63 -7.66
C ILE A 60 -20.55 7.65 -8.58
N THR A 61 -21.52 7.22 -9.40
CA THR A 61 -22.20 8.06 -10.39
C THR A 61 -23.28 8.97 -9.80
N GLY A 62 -23.58 8.83 -8.50
CA GLY A 62 -24.69 9.48 -7.81
C GLY A 62 -24.32 10.31 -6.58
N TYR A 63 -23.20 11.04 -6.58
CA TYR A 63 -22.93 12.04 -5.54
C TYR A 63 -23.84 13.27 -5.73
N SER A 64 -25.14 13.12 -5.41
CA SER A 64 -25.99 14.28 -5.13
C SER A 64 -25.52 14.88 -3.81
N GLN A 65 -25.10 16.14 -3.89
CA GLN A 65 -24.48 16.94 -2.84
C GLN A 65 -25.47 17.36 -1.73
N THR A 66 -26.23 16.41 -1.19
CA THR A 66 -27.24 16.66 -0.15
C THR A 66 -27.12 15.65 0.98
N CYS A 67 -26.07 15.76 1.78
CA CYS A 67 -26.15 15.29 3.16
C CYS A 67 -26.99 16.33 3.95
N PRO A 68 -28.14 15.96 4.54
CA PRO A 68 -28.79 16.83 5.51
C PRO A 68 -27.88 16.96 6.74
N PRO A 69 -27.74 18.16 7.34
CA PRO A 69 -26.79 18.40 8.42
C PRO A 69 -27.07 17.62 9.73
N ASP A 70 -28.23 16.97 9.87
CA ASP A 70 -28.68 16.42 11.17
C ASP A 70 -28.81 14.89 11.26
N SER A 71 -28.39 14.12 10.25
CA SER A 71 -28.37 12.65 10.39
C SER A 71 -27.07 12.15 11.02
N LEU A 72 -27.02 12.14 12.35
CA LEU A 72 -25.92 11.51 13.11
C LEU A 72 -25.85 9.98 12.94
N LEU A 73 -26.87 9.37 12.33
CA LEU A 73 -26.86 7.99 11.82
C LEU A 73 -27.77 7.97 10.58
N GLY A 74 -27.19 8.00 9.38
CA GLY A 74 -27.92 7.75 8.13
C GLY A 74 -28.45 6.30 8.08
N PRO A 75 -29.46 6.02 7.23
CA PRO A 75 -30.18 4.74 7.24
C PRO A 75 -29.22 3.55 7.08
N SER A 76 -29.40 2.58 7.98
CA SER A 76 -28.59 1.39 8.22
C SER A 76 -28.70 0.33 7.11
N SER A 77 -28.51 0.69 5.84
CA SER A 77 -28.63 -0.25 4.70
C SER A 77 -27.41 -0.24 3.77
N TRP A 78 -26.23 0.10 4.28
CA TRP A 78 -25.01 0.22 3.48
C TRP A 78 -24.10 -1.02 3.50
N ASP A 79 -24.59 -2.17 3.97
CA ASP A 79 -23.77 -3.38 4.20
C ASP A 79 -23.44 -4.22 2.92
N GLU A 80 -23.87 -3.83 1.72
CA GLU A 80 -23.82 -4.71 0.53
C GLU A 80 -23.16 -4.08 -0.73
N GLY A 81 -22.15 -3.21 -0.59
CA GLY A 81 -21.45 -2.62 -1.75
C GLY A 81 -20.39 -3.53 -2.37
N MET A 82 -19.25 -3.64 -1.70
CA MET A 82 -18.14 -4.52 -2.08
C MET A 82 -18.02 -5.64 -1.06
N SER A 83 -17.97 -6.90 -1.52
CA SER A 83 -17.72 -8.02 -0.62
C SER A 83 -16.34 -7.90 0.03
N GLU A 84 -16.18 -8.48 1.22
CA GLU A 84 -14.88 -8.51 1.91
C GLU A 84 -13.80 -9.17 1.03
N GLU A 85 -14.19 -10.19 0.26
CA GLU A 85 -13.35 -10.85 -0.73
C GLU A 85 -12.88 -9.89 -1.84
N LEU A 86 -13.79 -9.08 -2.40
CA LEU A 86 -13.43 -8.11 -3.43
C LEU A 86 -12.48 -7.04 -2.88
N LEU A 87 -12.67 -6.62 -1.63
CA LEU A 87 -11.80 -5.66 -0.95
C LEU A 87 -10.40 -6.24 -0.70
N MET A 88 -10.31 -7.52 -0.33
CA MET A 88 -9.03 -8.22 -0.21
C MET A 88 -8.30 -8.32 -1.55
N GLU A 89 -9.01 -8.59 -2.65
CA GLU A 89 -8.39 -8.63 -3.99
C GLU A 89 -7.94 -7.24 -4.46
N VAL A 90 -8.71 -6.18 -4.17
CA VAL A 90 -8.27 -4.80 -4.44
C VAL A 90 -7.03 -4.46 -3.62
N ASN A 91 -6.99 -4.78 -2.32
CA ASN A 91 -5.80 -4.57 -1.49
C ASN A 91 -4.59 -5.31 -2.05
N ARG A 92 -4.75 -6.57 -2.44
CA ARG A 92 -3.66 -7.37 -3.02
C ARG A 92 -3.13 -6.76 -4.31
N GLU A 93 -4.02 -6.33 -5.21
CA GLU A 93 -3.59 -5.73 -6.48
C GLU A 93 -2.99 -4.34 -6.29
N ALA A 94 -3.54 -3.52 -5.41
CA ALA A 94 -2.98 -2.23 -5.02
C ALA A 94 -1.57 -2.41 -4.44
N THR A 95 -1.42 -3.33 -3.49
CA THR A 95 -0.12 -3.67 -2.88
C THR A 95 0.87 -4.12 -3.93
N ARG A 96 0.49 -5.02 -4.83
CA ARG A 96 1.36 -5.50 -5.92
C ARG A 96 1.88 -4.35 -6.78
N ARG A 97 1.01 -3.42 -7.17
CA ARG A 97 1.36 -2.26 -7.99
C ARG A 97 2.24 -1.27 -7.25
N MET A 98 1.92 -0.98 -5.99
CA MET A 98 2.69 -0.07 -5.15
C MET A 98 4.08 -0.63 -4.87
N THR A 99 4.19 -1.89 -4.46
CA THR A 99 5.48 -2.57 -4.24
C THR A 99 6.35 -2.52 -5.50
N ALA A 100 5.80 -2.81 -6.68
CA ALA A 100 6.55 -2.74 -7.93
C ALA A 100 7.08 -1.33 -8.25
N LEU A 101 6.40 -0.28 -7.76
CA LEU A 101 6.79 1.11 -7.99
C LEU A 101 7.82 1.60 -6.97
N VAL A 102 7.54 1.42 -5.67
CA VAL A 102 8.31 2.07 -4.60
C VAL A 102 9.23 1.13 -3.86
N ALA A 103 8.93 -0.16 -3.82
CA ALA A 103 9.61 -1.15 -2.99
C ALA A 103 9.96 -2.44 -3.78
N PRO A 104 10.69 -2.32 -4.92
CA PRO A 104 11.06 -3.49 -5.70
C PRO A 104 11.90 -4.45 -4.86
N GLN A 105 11.76 -5.74 -5.11
CA GLN A 105 12.46 -6.75 -4.32
C GLN A 105 13.96 -6.71 -4.60
N ALA A 106 14.79 -6.95 -3.57
CA ALA A 106 16.24 -7.01 -3.73
C ALA A 106 16.71 -8.10 -4.72
N SER A 107 15.86 -9.09 -4.99
CA SER A 107 16.09 -10.15 -5.99
C SER A 107 15.83 -9.70 -7.43
N GLU A 108 15.18 -8.56 -7.66
CA GLU A 108 14.93 -8.02 -9.00
C GLU A 108 16.20 -7.39 -9.57
N GLN A 109 16.37 -7.46 -10.90
CA GLN A 109 17.59 -7.00 -11.59
C GLN A 109 18.02 -5.58 -11.22
N HIS A 110 17.06 -4.67 -11.05
CA HIS A 110 17.30 -3.27 -10.69
C HIS A 110 16.81 -2.91 -9.28
N GLY A 111 16.31 -3.88 -8.51
CA GLY A 111 15.77 -3.65 -7.17
C GLY A 111 16.79 -3.01 -6.22
N PRO A 112 18.03 -3.55 -6.11
CA PRO A 112 19.05 -2.96 -5.23
C PRO A 112 19.38 -1.50 -5.54
N ASP A 113 19.50 -1.13 -6.82
CA ASP A 113 19.81 0.25 -7.21
C ASP A 113 18.64 1.19 -6.92
N MET A 114 17.42 0.75 -7.20
CA MET A 114 16.19 1.50 -6.89
C MET A 114 16.06 1.75 -5.38
N LEU A 115 16.28 0.73 -4.55
CA LEU A 115 16.23 0.86 -3.10
C LEU A 115 17.34 1.76 -2.55
N ARG A 116 18.54 1.72 -3.14
CA ARG A 116 19.63 2.64 -2.76
C ARG A 116 19.30 4.08 -3.12
N LEU A 117 18.70 4.32 -4.28
CA LEU A 117 18.30 5.66 -4.71
C LEU A 117 17.14 6.22 -3.88
N SER A 118 16.17 5.37 -3.51
CA SER A 118 15.00 5.81 -2.75
C SER A 118 15.28 5.93 -1.25
N MET A 119 15.84 4.88 -0.62
CA MET A 119 15.97 4.78 0.83
C MET A 119 17.39 5.02 1.36
N GLY A 120 18.40 5.03 0.48
CA GLY A 120 19.80 5.24 0.87
C GLY A 120 20.01 6.44 1.81
N PRO A 121 19.51 7.64 1.47
CA PRO A 121 19.67 8.83 2.31
C PRO A 121 19.02 8.70 3.70
N LEU A 122 17.92 7.95 3.83
CA LEU A 122 17.26 7.73 5.12
C LEU A 122 18.06 6.73 5.96
N PHE A 123 18.51 5.62 5.36
CA PHE A 123 19.35 4.64 6.06
C PHE A 123 20.71 5.22 6.46
N GLU A 124 21.31 6.08 5.64
CA GLU A 124 22.54 6.79 5.98
C GLU A 124 22.34 7.65 7.24
N GLN A 125 21.21 8.36 7.34
CA GLN A 125 20.87 9.11 8.55
C GLN A 125 20.70 8.19 9.76
N ILE A 126 19.92 7.11 9.64
CA ILE A 126 19.66 6.18 10.75
C ILE A 126 20.96 5.52 11.24
N VAL A 127 21.78 5.00 10.32
CA VAL A 127 23.07 4.36 10.64
C VAL A 127 24.05 5.40 11.21
N GLY A 128 24.08 6.61 10.67
CA GLY A 128 24.88 7.71 11.20
C GLY A 128 24.54 8.06 12.64
N ARG A 129 23.25 8.05 13.01
CA ARG A 129 22.80 8.22 14.41
C ARG A 129 23.25 7.09 15.31
N MET A 130 23.14 5.84 14.84
CA MET A 130 23.62 4.68 15.60
C MET A 130 25.12 4.74 15.84
N ALA A 131 25.91 5.11 14.82
CA ALA A 131 27.36 5.27 14.95
C ALA A 131 27.72 6.40 15.93
N ALA A 132 27.07 7.57 15.82
CA ALA A 132 27.30 8.67 16.75
C ALA A 132 26.92 8.30 18.20
N ALA A 133 25.84 7.52 18.40
CA ALA A 133 25.48 7.01 19.72
C ALA A 133 26.51 6.00 20.26
N ALA A 134 27.04 5.11 19.40
CA ALA A 134 28.08 4.16 19.78
C ALA A 134 29.37 4.85 20.22
N ASP A 135 29.74 5.95 19.56
CA ASP A 135 30.91 6.77 19.89
C ASP A 135 30.67 7.71 21.09
N GLY A 136 29.44 7.72 21.65
CA GLY A 136 29.05 8.63 22.74
C GLY A 136 28.87 10.09 22.31
N ALA A 137 28.87 10.37 21.00
CA ALA A 137 28.70 11.71 20.43
C ALA A 137 27.23 12.14 20.32
N ASP A 138 26.29 11.19 20.32
CA ASP A 138 24.85 11.47 20.33
C ASP A 138 24.17 10.75 21.51
N ALA A 139 23.66 11.54 22.46
CA ALA A 139 22.97 11.03 23.65
C ALA A 139 21.44 10.96 23.44
N CYS A 140 20.93 11.29 22.24
CA CYS A 140 19.51 11.27 21.97
C CYS A 140 18.98 9.82 21.98
N PRO A 141 18.05 9.47 22.91
CA PRO A 141 17.62 8.09 23.08
C PRO A 141 16.57 7.64 22.07
N LEU A 142 15.97 8.58 21.33
CA LEU A 142 14.86 8.30 20.43
C LEU A 142 14.84 9.27 19.25
N PHE A 143 14.78 8.72 18.05
CA PHE A 143 14.50 9.46 16.83
C PHE A 143 13.16 9.01 16.25
N MET A 144 12.33 9.97 15.89
CA MET A 144 11.03 9.74 15.27
C MET A 144 11.03 10.28 13.85
N TYR A 145 10.69 9.41 12.91
CA TYR A 145 10.56 9.75 11.50
C TYR A 145 9.10 9.53 11.10
N SER A 146 8.44 10.60 10.64
CA SER A 146 7.10 10.50 10.05
C SER A 146 7.24 10.31 8.55
N GLY A 147 6.57 9.30 8.02
CA GLY A 147 6.58 8.97 6.60
C GLY A 147 5.22 8.46 6.14
N HIS A 148 5.15 8.09 4.86
CA HIS A 148 3.97 7.51 4.24
C HIS A 148 4.16 6.00 4.05
N ASP A 149 3.15 5.30 3.53
CA ASP A 149 3.28 3.94 3.01
C ASP A 149 4.43 3.81 1.98
N THR A 150 4.61 4.83 1.13
CA THR A 150 5.75 5.01 0.20
C THR A 150 7.11 5.12 0.91
N THR A 151 7.13 5.26 2.24
CA THR A 151 8.33 5.20 3.07
C THR A 151 8.45 3.85 3.78
N ILE A 152 7.36 3.37 4.39
CA ILE A 152 7.36 2.12 5.16
C ILE A 152 7.63 0.91 4.26
N MET A 153 6.95 0.81 3.11
CA MET A 153 7.12 -0.31 2.17
C MET A 153 8.59 -0.45 1.73
N PRO A 154 9.26 0.58 1.18
CA PRO A 154 10.64 0.43 0.79
C PRO A 154 11.63 0.27 1.96
N ILE A 155 11.34 0.77 3.16
CA ILE A 155 12.13 0.42 4.36
C ILE A 155 12.09 -1.09 4.60
N LEU A 156 10.88 -1.67 4.60
CA LEU A 156 10.69 -3.11 4.80
C LEU A 156 11.39 -3.92 3.70
N ALA A 157 11.24 -3.53 2.44
CA ALA A 157 11.94 -4.18 1.33
C ALA A 157 13.47 -4.08 1.44
N THR A 158 14.00 -2.92 1.87
CA THR A 158 15.44 -2.71 2.10
C THR A 158 15.97 -3.62 3.22
N LEU A 159 15.16 -3.87 4.25
CA LEU A 159 15.47 -4.81 5.33
C LEU A 159 15.26 -6.29 4.94
N GLY A 160 14.91 -6.58 3.68
CA GLY A 160 14.70 -7.93 3.17
C GLY A 160 13.35 -8.54 3.54
N VAL A 161 12.39 -7.74 3.99
CA VAL A 161 11.03 -8.18 4.28
C VAL A 161 10.25 -8.27 2.98
N GLN A 162 9.67 -9.43 2.71
CA GLN A 162 8.76 -9.63 1.58
C GLN A 162 7.41 -9.02 1.91
N LEU A 163 6.94 -8.11 1.06
CA LEU A 163 5.66 -7.41 1.23
C LEU A 163 4.54 -8.17 0.53
N SER A 164 3.61 -8.73 1.29
CA SER A 164 2.35 -9.30 0.80
C SER A 164 1.17 -8.35 0.92
N ASP A 165 1.24 -7.41 1.87
CA ASP A 165 0.13 -6.57 2.28
C ASP A 165 0.54 -5.09 2.37
N TRP A 166 -0.41 -4.20 2.12
CA TRP A 166 -0.24 -2.76 2.33
C TRP A 166 -0.06 -2.48 3.83
N PRO A 167 0.89 -1.62 4.24
CA PRO A 167 1.02 -1.26 5.64
C PRO A 167 -0.26 -0.66 6.22
N GLU A 168 -0.70 -1.14 7.37
CA GLU A 168 -1.91 -0.61 8.03
C GLU A 168 -1.77 0.89 8.38
N TYR A 169 -2.90 1.55 8.53
CA TYR A 169 -2.95 2.94 9.00
C TYR A 169 -2.31 3.06 10.40
N VAL A 170 -1.44 4.06 10.59
CA VAL A 170 -0.60 4.24 11.81
C VAL A 170 0.36 3.07 12.09
N SER A 171 0.67 2.26 11.07
CA SER A 171 1.78 1.30 11.18
C SER A 171 3.10 2.02 11.46
N ASN A 172 3.99 1.34 12.19
CA ASN A 172 5.29 1.89 12.57
C ASN A 172 6.36 0.79 12.52
N VAL A 173 7.58 1.18 12.18
CA VAL A 173 8.77 0.33 12.22
C VAL A 173 9.64 0.80 13.38
N LYS A 174 10.00 -0.12 14.26
CA LYS A 174 10.88 0.16 15.40
C LYS A 174 12.21 -0.54 15.20
N VAL A 175 13.29 0.23 15.21
CA VAL A 175 14.65 -0.28 15.17
C VAL A 175 15.31 0.02 16.51
N TYR A 176 15.76 -1.03 17.19
CA TYR A 176 16.44 -0.92 18.48
C TYR A 176 17.94 -1.07 18.25
N PHE A 177 18.72 -0.17 18.85
CA PHE A 177 20.17 -0.21 18.83
C PHE A 177 20.68 -0.28 20.26
N ASN A 178 21.45 -1.32 20.56
CA ASN A 178 22.04 -1.52 21.88
C ASN A 178 23.56 -1.37 21.76
N VAL A 179 24.12 -0.39 22.45
CA VAL A 179 25.56 -0.32 22.69
C VAL A 179 25.84 -1.29 23.83
N GLY A 180 26.61 -2.35 23.57
CA GLY A 180 26.99 -3.32 24.60
C GLY A 180 27.78 -2.66 25.74
N PRO A 181 27.88 -3.31 26.92
CA PRO A 181 28.80 -2.88 27.97
C PRO A 181 30.26 -2.94 27.53
#